data_AF-A0A354DIZ3-F1
#
_entry.id   AF-A0A354DIZ3-F1
#
_cell.length_a   1.000
_cell.length_b   1.000
_cell.length_c   1.000
_cell.angle_alpha   90.00
_cell.angle_beta   90.00
_cell.angle_gamma   90.00
#
_symmetry.space_group_name_H-M   'P 1'
#
loop_
_entity.id
_entity.type
_entity.pdbx_description
1 polymer ?
#
loop_
_entity_poly.entity_id
_entity_poly.type
_entity_poly.pdbx_seq_one_letter_code
_entity_poly.pdbx_strand_id
1 'polypeptide(L)' 'PCYIHAELPRTKCNHCNTIKRVNVPWAIKQRHNFTLYFDALIMTMAKDMPMNAIARFIGEHDTR' A
#
# COMPACT_ATOMS: atom_id res chain seq x y z
N PRO A 1 21.40 -6.15 14.10
CA PRO A 1 21.14 -4.97 13.24
C PRO A 1 19.89 -4.25 13.75
N CYS A 2 19.84 -2.91 13.69
CA CYS A 2 18.70 -2.12 14.14
C CYS A 2 18.11 -1.36 12.93
N TYR A 3 16.84 -1.61 12.62
CA TYR A 3 16.12 -0.95 11.54
C TYR A 3 15.02 -0.07 12.13
N ILE A 4 14.92 1.17 11.65
CA ILE A 4 13.83 2.08 12.00
C ILE A 4 12.83 2.05 10.85
N HIS A 5 11.61 1.61 11.16
CA HIS A 5 10.49 1.70 10.24
C HIS A 5 9.73 3.00 10.54
N ALA A 6 9.63 3.89 9.56
CA ALA A 6 8.92 5.16 9.69
C ALA A 6 8.14 5.47 8.41
N GLU A 7 7.03 6.19 8.55
CA GLU A 7 6.27 6.70 7.41
C GLU A 7 7.01 7.81 6.65
N LEU A 8 6.58 8.05 5.41
CA LEU A 8 7.08 9.15 4.59
C LEU A 8 6.78 10.52 5.24
N PRO A 9 7.79 11.41 5.34
CA PRO A 9 7.60 12.71 5.97
C PRO A 9 6.58 13.55 5.21
N ARG A 10 5.74 14.25 5.98
CA ARG A 10 4.80 15.25 5.48
C ARG A 10 5.47 16.61 5.53
N THR A 11 5.60 17.28 4.39
CA THR A 11 6.22 18.61 4.26
C THR A 11 5.20 19.65 3.79
N LYS A 12 5.41 20.91 4.20
CA LYS A 12 4.61 22.05 3.73
C LYS A 12 5.13 22.46 2.36
N CYS A 13 4.26 22.49 1.35
CA CYS A 13 4.63 22.98 0.03
C CYS A 13 4.52 24.50 -0.01
N ASN A 14 5.64 25.20 -0.23
CA ASN A 14 5.68 26.67 -0.29
C ASN A 14 4.91 27.26 -1.48
N HIS A 15 4.67 26.48 -2.55
CA HIS A 15 3.95 26.97 -3.73
C HIS A 15 2.43 26.91 -3.57
N CYS A 16 1.88 25.85 -2.99
CA CYS A 16 0.43 25.64 -2.90
C CYS A 16 -0.11 25.61 -1.45
N ASN A 17 0.74 25.95 -0.47
CA ASN A 17 0.44 26.04 0.95
C ASN A 17 -0.30 24.83 1.56
N THR A 18 -0.14 23.65 0.95
CA THR A 18 -0.75 22.39 1.39
C THR A 18 0.31 21.43 1.93
N ILE A 19 -0.11 20.54 2.84
CA ILE A 19 0.74 19.50 3.40
C ILE A 19 0.76 18.30 2.44
N LYS A 20 1.94 17.99 1.88
CA LYS A 20 2.16 16.87 0.95
C LYS A 20 3.14 15.87 1.55
N ARG A 21 3.00 14.58 1.22
CA ARG A 21 4.05 13.58 1.49
C ARG A 21 5.14 13.71 0.43
N VAL A 22 6.40 13.51 0.82
CA VAL A 22 7.53 13.51 -0.12
C VAL A 22 7.40 12.31 -1.08
N ASN A 23 7.59 12.56 -2.38
CA ASN A 23 7.64 11.50 -3.37
C ASN A 23 9.06 10.91 -3.41
N VAL A 24 9.22 9.67 -2.95
CA VAL A 24 10.51 8.95 -2.99
C VAL A 24 10.41 7.75 -3.94
N PRO A 25 11.51 7.33 -4.58
CA PRO A 25 11.47 6.31 -5.62
C PRO A 25 11.06 4.91 -5.12
N TRP A 26 11.19 4.63 -3.81
CA TRP A 26 10.76 3.37 -3.19
C TRP A 26 9.35 3.43 -2.58
N ALA A 27 8.66 4.57 -2.68
CA ALA A 27 7.27 4.65 -2.24
C ALA A 27 6.38 3.82 -3.15
N ILE A 28 5.32 3.25 -2.57
CA ILE A 28 4.23 2.68 -3.36
C ILE A 28 3.67 3.79 -4.26
N LYS A 29 3.60 3.53 -5.57
CA LYS A 29 3.08 4.49 -6.54
C LYS A 29 1.64 4.88 -6.16
N GLN A 30 1.28 6.15 -6.35
CA GLN A 30 -0.01 6.72 -5.93
C GLN A 30 -1.28 5.99 -6.41
N ARG A 31 -1.17 5.10 -7.40
CA ARG A 31 -2.30 4.34 -7.96
C ARG A 31 -2.40 2.89 -7.46
N HIS A 32 -1.43 2.41 -6.68
CA HIS A 32 -1.46 1.07 -6.12
C HIS A 32 -1.92 1.18 -4.66
N ASN A 33 -3.07 0.59 -4.36
CA ASN A 33 -3.61 0.55 -2.99
C ASN A 33 -2.78 -0.38 -2.09
N PHE A 34 -2.07 -1.34 -2.69
CA PHE A 34 -1.22 -2.31 -2.01
C PHE A 34 0.18 -2.39 -2.62
N THR A 35 1.05 -3.20 -2.01
CA THR A 35 2.39 -3.48 -2.57
C THR A 35 2.30 -4.42 -3.78
N LEU A 36 3.27 -4.36 -4.69
CA LEU A 36 3.34 -5.27 -5.85
C LEU A 36 3.32 -6.76 -5.43
N TYR A 37 4.01 -7.10 -4.34
CA TYR A 37 4.04 -8.46 -3.81
C TYR A 37 2.69 -8.90 -3.26
N PHE A 38 1.92 -7.98 -2.68
CA PHE A 38 0.56 -8.26 -2.25
C PHE A 38 -0.35 -8.55 -3.44
N ASP A 39 -0.32 -7.73 -4.49
CA ASP A 39 -1.09 -7.99 -5.72
C ASP A 39 -0.73 -9.36 -6.32
N ALA A 40 0.56 -9.70 -6.37
CA ALA A 40 1.02 -11.01 -6.85
C ALA A 40 0.49 -12.16 -5.99
N LEU A 41 0.49 -12.01 -4.66
CA LEU A 41 -0.06 -12.99 -3.72
C LEU A 41 -1.55 -13.23 -3.96
N ILE A 42 -2.34 -12.15 -4.09
CA ILE A 42 -3.78 -12.25 -4.38
C ILE A 42 -4.00 -12.97 -5.71
N MET A 43 -3.25 -12.61 -6.75
CA MET A 43 -3.37 -13.24 -8.08
C MET A 43 -3.05 -14.74 -8.05
N THR A 44 -2.04 -15.16 -7.27
CA THR A 44 -1.76 -16.59 -7.10
C THR A 44 -2.88 -17.31 -6.37
N MET A 45 -3.47 -16.72 -5.34
CA MET A 45 -4.56 -17.31 -4.56
C MET A 45 -5.87 -17.37 -5.35
N ALA A 46 -6.15 -16.34 -6.16
CA ALA A 46 -7.35 -16.23 -6.99
C ALA A 46 -7.48 -17.34 -8.03
N LYS A 47 -6.37 -18.01 -8.37
CA LYS A 47 -6.37 -19.18 -9.24
C LYS A 47 -7.06 -20.40 -8.61
N ASP A 48 -6.89 -20.57 -7.30
CA ASP A 48 -7.26 -21.81 -6.61
C ASP A 48 -8.48 -21.64 -5.69
N MET A 49 -8.87 -20.40 -5.32
CA MET A 49 -9.99 -20.15 -4.42
C MET A 49 -10.78 -18.86 -4.74
N PRO A 50 -12.08 -18.80 -4.36
CA PRO A 50 -12.90 -17.61 -4.57
C PRO A 50 -12.44 -16.43 -3.70
N MET A 51 -12.65 -15.21 -4.19
CA MET A 51 -12.22 -13.97 -3.51
C MET A 51 -12.72 -13.83 -2.06
N ASN A 52 -13.91 -14.34 -1.73
CA ASN A 52 -14.42 -14.32 -0.36
C ASN A 52 -13.53 -15.16 0.60
N ALA A 53 -13.04 -16.31 0.16
CA ALA A 53 -12.12 -17.13 0.96
C ALA A 53 -10.77 -16.43 1.14
N ILE A 54 -10.27 -15.76 0.09
CA ILE A 54 -9.03 -14.98 0.11
C ILE A 54 -9.14 -13.82 1.10
N ALA A 55 -10.22 -13.04 1.01
CA ALA A 55 -10.46 -11.89 1.91
C ALA A 55 -10.48 -12.32 3.38
N ARG A 56 -11.20 -13.42 3.69
CA ARG A 56 -11.23 -14.00 5.04
C ARG A 56 -9.87 -14.52 5.51
N PHE A 57 -9.07 -15.07 4.60
CA PHE A 57 -7.74 -15.59 4.94
C PHE A 57 -6.74 -14.46 5.25
N ILE A 58 -6.78 -13.38 4.47
CA ILE A 58 -5.87 -12.24 4.59
C ILE A 58 -6.35 -11.26 5.66
N GLY A 59 -7.64 -11.29 6.00
CA GLY A 59 -8.27 -10.29 6.84
C GLY A 59 -8.42 -8.95 6.14
N GLU A 60 -8.40 -8.92 4.81
CA GLU A 60 -8.69 -7.73 4.02
C GLU A 60 -10.21 -7.55 3.92
N HIS A 61 -10.66 -6.35 4.27
CA HIS A 61 -12.08 -6.00 4.28
C HIS A 61 -12.23 -4.72 3.47
N ASP A 62 -13.03 -4.78 2.41
CA ASP A 62 -13.38 -3.60 1.64
C ASP A 62 -14.14 -2.61 2.55
N THR A 63 -13.47 -1.51 2.90
CA THR A 63 -13.94 -0.51 3.87
C THR A 63 -14.11 0.87 3.25
N ARG A 64 -14.12 0.99 1.91
CA ARG A 64 -14.37 2.26 1.21
C ARG A 64 -15.26 2.12 -0.02
#